data_AF-A0A0N5CJH5-F1
#
_entry.id   AF-A0A0N5CJH5-F1
#
_cell.length_a   1.000
_cell.length_b   1.000
_cell.length_c   1.000
_cell.angle_alpha   90.00
_cell.angle_beta   90.00
_cell.angle_gamma   90.00
#
_symmetry.space_group_name_H-M   'P 1'
#
loop_
_entity.id
_entity.type
_entity.pdbx_description
1 polymer ?
#
loop_
_entity_poly.entity_id
_entity_poly.type
_entity_poly.pdbx_seq_one_letter_code
_entity_poly.pdbx_strand_id
1 'polypeptide(L)'
;MMWIWFDRKRFAELFRHSKFVQLGNFDGRIVIGEIVRRMEDDLYIDIGLKFNAVCRAPSVKNDSYTIGAKVLLRLHNPELSELFLGSTKELTLLEADATLLGLYHPNSADTRMIYSLKKIEKEGLFSICNLHL
;
A
#
# COMPACT_ATOMS: atom_id res chain seq x y z
N MET A 1 -14.44 20.59 36.20
CA MET A 1 -14.60 19.21 35.72
C MET A 1 -15.02 19.30 34.25
N MET A 2 -14.05 19.41 33.35
CA MET A 2 -14.29 19.63 31.93
C MET A 2 -14.51 18.26 31.28
N TRP A 3 -15.78 17.89 31.12
CA TRP A 3 -16.14 16.69 30.36
C TRP A 3 -15.68 16.91 28.93
N ILE A 4 -14.70 16.12 28.50
CA ILE A 4 -14.30 15.99 27.10
C ILE A 4 -15.53 15.47 26.36
N TRP A 5 -16.18 16.35 25.60
CA TRP A 5 -17.08 15.93 24.55
C TRP A 5 -16.25 15.11 23.57
N PHE A 6 -16.45 13.79 23.59
CA PHE A 6 -15.90 12.92 22.57
C PHE A 6 -16.49 13.39 21.24
N ASP A 7 -15.67 14.03 20.40
CA ASP A 7 -16.08 14.50 19.09
C ASP A 7 -16.40 13.27 18.23
N ARG A 8 -17.66 12.82 18.29
CA ARG A 8 -18.13 11.63 17.60
C ARG A 8 -18.28 11.96 16.12
N LYS A 9 -17.19 11.76 15.39
CA LYS A 9 -17.19 11.77 13.93
C LYS A 9 -18.08 10.66 13.38
N ARG A 10 -18.87 10.98 12.36
CA ARG A 10 -19.70 9.99 11.66
C ARG A 10 -18.81 9.14 10.77
N PHE A 11 -19.24 7.90 10.46
CA PHE A 11 -18.55 7.03 9.51
C PHE A 11 -18.27 7.75 8.17
N ALA A 12 -19.25 8.49 7.64
CA ALA A 12 -19.07 9.23 6.39
C ALA A 12 -17.95 10.27 6.45
N GLU A 13 -17.74 10.90 7.61
CA GLU A 13 -16.65 11.86 7.82
C GLU A 13 -15.30 11.13 7.89
N LEU A 14 -15.20 10.07 8.70
CA LEU A 14 -13.99 9.25 8.80
C LEU A 14 -13.59 8.68 7.43
N PHE A 15 -14.56 8.13 6.68
CA PHE A 15 -14.33 7.57 5.36
C PHE A 15 -13.86 8.64 4.37
N ARG A 16 -14.55 9.80 4.28
CA ARG A 16 -14.18 10.91 3.40
C ARG A 16 -12.77 11.45 3.68
N HIS A 17 -12.32 11.42 4.94
CA HIS A 17 -10.99 11.90 5.33
C HIS A 17 -9.93 10.79 5.42
N SER A 18 -10.27 9.55 5.11
CA SER A 18 -9.34 8.42 5.13
C SER A 18 -8.27 8.53 4.03
N LYS A 19 -7.09 7.97 4.29
CA LYS A 19 -6.01 7.88 3.29
C LYS A 19 -6.40 7.04 2.08
N PHE A 20 -7.24 6.03 2.29
CA PHE A 20 -7.83 5.23 1.23
C PHE A 20 -8.61 6.08 0.23
N VAL A 21 -9.57 6.90 0.71
CA VAL A 21 -10.36 7.77 -0.17
C VAL A 21 -9.51 8.88 -0.79
N GLN A 22 -8.52 9.40 -0.06
CA GLN A 22 -7.61 10.44 -0.55
C GLN A 22 -6.65 9.95 -1.65
N LEU A 23 -6.36 8.66 -1.72
CA LEU A 23 -5.46 8.08 -2.72
C LEU A 23 -6.02 8.22 -4.15
N GLY A 24 -7.35 8.14 -4.29
CA GLY A 24 -8.04 8.27 -5.56
C GLY A 24 -7.83 7.07 -6.47
N ASN A 25 -7.43 7.31 -7.73
CA ASN A 25 -7.07 6.24 -8.65
C ASN A 25 -5.82 5.51 -8.15
N PHE A 26 -5.85 4.19 -8.06
CA PHE A 26 -4.76 3.37 -7.55
C PHE A 26 -3.64 3.16 -8.57
N ASP A 27 -3.99 3.14 -9.86
CA ASP A 27 -3.05 2.79 -10.91
C ASP A 27 -1.86 3.76 -10.96
N GLY A 28 -0.65 3.20 -10.94
CA GLY A 28 0.61 3.92 -10.92
C GLY A 28 0.98 4.57 -9.58
N ARG A 29 0.12 4.52 -8.55
CA ARG A 29 0.38 5.18 -7.26
C ARG A 29 1.53 4.51 -6.53
N ILE A 30 2.50 5.30 -6.07
CA ILE A 30 3.55 4.79 -5.18
C ILE A 30 3.10 4.88 -3.72
N VAL A 31 3.06 3.72 -3.07
CA VAL A 31 2.67 3.53 -1.66
C VAL A 31 3.82 2.91 -0.87
N ILE A 32 3.74 3.04 0.46
CA ILE A 32 4.64 2.33 1.39
C ILE A 32 3.89 1.13 1.94
N GLY A 33 4.53 -0.03 1.90
CA GLY A 33 4.05 -1.26 2.53
C GLY A 33 5.05 -1.85 3.50
N GLU A 34 4.63 -2.89 4.21
CA GLU A 34 5.42 -3.66 5.16
C GLU A 34 5.35 -5.16 4.82
N ILE A 35 6.50 -5.83 4.77
CA ILE A 35 6.53 -7.28 4.54
C ILE A 35 5.97 -7.98 5.78
N VAL A 36 4.78 -8.57 5.68
CA VAL A 36 4.12 -9.27 6.80
C VAL A 36 4.39 -10.78 6.80
N ARG A 37 4.74 -11.34 5.63
CA ARG A 37 5.12 -12.74 5.50
C ARG A 37 6.07 -12.92 4.32
N ARG A 38 6.96 -13.89 4.45
CA ARG A 38 7.84 -14.35 3.38
C ARG A 38 7.73 -15.86 3.24
N MET A 39 7.53 -16.34 2.02
CA MET A 39 7.48 -17.76 1.66
C MET A 39 8.46 -17.97 0.51
N GLU A 40 9.62 -18.58 0.80
CA GLU A 40 10.72 -18.70 -0.16
C GLU A 40 11.12 -17.32 -0.71
N ASP A 41 10.88 -17.09 -2.00
CA ASP A 41 11.13 -15.83 -2.69
C ASP A 41 9.89 -14.94 -2.81
N ASP A 42 8.72 -15.37 -2.35
CA ASP A 42 7.50 -14.55 -2.38
C ASP A 42 7.34 -13.72 -1.09
N LEU A 43 7.16 -12.42 -1.28
CA LEU A 43 6.96 -11.42 -0.22
C LEU A 43 5.49 -11.01 -0.21
N TYR A 44 4.80 -11.30 0.90
CA TYR A 44 3.48 -10.78 1.17
C TYR A 44 3.62 -9.44 1.88
N ILE A 45 3.13 -8.39 1.24
CA ILE A 45 3.32 -7.01 1.68
C ILE A 45 1.95 -6.39 1.98
N ASP A 46 1.77 -5.98 3.23
CA ASP A 46 0.60 -5.19 3.63
C ASP A 46 0.82 -3.73 3.21
N ILE A 47 -0.16 -3.18 2.49
CA ILE A 47 -0.20 -1.79 2.04
C ILE A 47 -1.35 -1.02 2.68
N GLY A 48 -2.02 -1.56 3.70
CA GLY A 48 -3.14 -0.93 4.39
C GLY A 48 -4.45 -0.95 3.60
N LEU A 49 -4.54 -1.82 2.59
CA LEU A 49 -5.74 -2.09 1.80
C LEU A 49 -6.37 -3.43 2.24
N LYS A 50 -7.41 -3.86 1.52
CA LYS A 50 -8.14 -5.10 1.79
C LYS A 50 -7.27 -6.36 1.62
N PHE A 51 -6.37 -6.36 0.64
CA PHE A 51 -5.50 -7.48 0.32
C PHE A 51 -4.03 -7.07 0.34
N ASN A 52 -3.18 -8.05 0.65
CA ASN A 52 -1.74 -7.90 0.52
C ASN A 52 -1.35 -7.92 -0.95
N ALA A 53 -0.28 -7.21 -1.28
CA ALA A 53 0.42 -7.43 -2.54
C ALA A 53 1.41 -8.58 -2.39
N VAL A 54 1.52 -9.43 -3.41
CA VAL A 54 2.53 -10.49 -3.46
C VAL A 54 3.57 -10.12 -4.50
N CYS A 55 4.82 -9.96 -4.07
CA CYS A 55 5.94 -9.62 -4.95
C CYS A 55 7.10 -10.57 -4.73
N ARG A 56 7.83 -10.90 -5.80
CA ARG A 56 9.07 -11.66 -5.66
C ARG A 56 10.19 -10.82 -5.06
N ALA A 57 10.96 -11.44 -4.18
CA ALA A 57 12.17 -10.88 -3.60
C ALA A 57 13.20 -10.63 -4.72
N PRO A 58 13.79 -9.43 -4.78
CA PRO A 58 14.84 -9.15 -5.76
C PRO A 58 16.06 -10.03 -5.50
N SER A 59 16.73 -10.50 -6.56
CA SER A 59 17.98 -11.26 -6.43
C SER A 59 19.10 -10.43 -5.79
N VAL A 60 19.05 -9.10 -5.95
CA VAL A 60 20.03 -8.16 -5.38
C VAL A 60 19.58 -7.73 -3.98
N LYS A 61 20.46 -7.90 -2.98
CA LYS A 61 20.19 -7.58 -1.56
C LYS A 61 18.94 -8.29 -1.01
N ASN A 62 18.67 -9.50 -1.47
CA ASN A 62 17.52 -10.32 -1.06
C ASN A 62 17.40 -10.41 0.48
N ASP A 63 18.53 -10.59 1.17
CA ASP A 63 18.61 -10.71 2.64
C ASP A 63 18.07 -9.49 3.39
N SER A 64 17.96 -8.34 2.73
CA SER A 64 17.41 -7.12 3.34
C SER A 64 15.87 -7.06 3.30
N TYR A 65 15.22 -7.93 2.52
CA TYR A 65 13.76 -8.03 2.42
C TYR A 65 13.26 -9.08 3.41
N THR A 66 13.28 -8.72 4.68
CA THR A 66 12.80 -9.54 5.81
C THR A 66 11.43 -9.08 6.29
N ILE A 67 10.75 -9.93 7.05
CA ILE A 67 9.47 -9.57 7.70
C ILE A 67 9.68 -8.32 8.58
N GLY A 68 8.75 -7.37 8.48
CA GLY A 68 8.80 -6.05 9.13
C GLY A 68 9.56 -4.99 8.34
N ALA A 69 10.28 -5.35 7.26
CA ALA A 69 10.92 -4.36 6.42
C ALA A 69 9.88 -3.52 5.66
N LYS A 70 10.08 -2.20 5.64
CA LYS A 70 9.26 -1.27 4.87
C LYS A 70 9.75 -1.22 3.44
N VAL A 71 8.82 -1.20 2.50
CA VAL A 71 9.10 -1.23 1.06
C VAL A 71 8.26 -0.20 0.32
N LEU A 72 8.77 0.20 -0.84
CA LEU A 72 8.08 1.04 -1.80
C LEU A 72 7.47 0.16 -2.88
N LEU A 73 6.19 0.38 -3.13
CA LEU A 73 5.40 -0.34 -4.13
C LEU A 73 4.77 0.64 -5.09
N ARG A 74 4.74 0.30 -6.38
CA ARG A 74 3.82 0.91 -7.35
C ARG A 74 2.58 0.03 -7.41
N LEU A 75 1.45 0.54 -6.96
CA LEU A 75 0.17 -0.13 -6.99
C LEU A 75 -0.43 -0.05 -8.39
N HIS A 76 -0.98 -1.15 -8.89
CA HIS A 76 -1.70 -1.22 -10.17
C HIS A 76 -3.18 -1.50 -9.93
N ASN A 77 -3.48 -2.53 -9.14
CA ASN A 77 -4.85 -2.91 -8.82
C ASN A 77 -4.98 -3.33 -7.34
N PRO A 78 -5.92 -2.77 -6.56
CA PRO A 78 -6.15 -3.19 -5.17
C PRO A 78 -6.77 -4.59 -4.99
N GLU A 79 -7.37 -5.19 -6.04
CA GLU A 79 -7.94 -6.53 -6.03
C GLU A 79 -7.85 -7.16 -7.43
N LEU A 80 -7.04 -8.21 -7.58
CA LEU A 80 -6.96 -8.99 -8.81
C LEU A 80 -8.22 -9.86 -8.97
N SER A 81 -9.18 -9.35 -9.74
CA SER A 81 -10.36 -10.10 -10.16
C SER A 81 -10.57 -10.03 -11.68
N GLU A 82 -11.09 -11.12 -12.24
CA GLU A 82 -11.48 -11.21 -13.65
C GLU A 82 -12.78 -11.99 -13.83
N LEU A 83 -13.51 -11.66 -14.91
CA LEU A 83 -14.70 -12.37 -15.35
C LEU A 83 -14.38 -13.27 -16.56
N PHE A 84 -14.44 -14.58 -16.35
CA PHE A 84 -14.19 -15.56 -17.41
C PHE A 84 -15.45 -15.92 -18.19
N LEU A 85 -15.28 -16.34 -19.44
CA LEU A 85 -16.37 -16.79 -20.29
C LEU A 85 -17.13 -17.96 -19.65
N GLY A 86 -18.47 -17.85 -19.61
CA GLY A 86 -19.34 -18.84 -18.98
C GLY A 86 -19.49 -18.68 -17.47
N SER A 87 -18.76 -17.76 -16.83
CA SER A 87 -18.98 -17.42 -15.43
C SER A 87 -20.08 -16.38 -15.27
N THR A 88 -20.90 -16.55 -14.23
CA THR A 88 -21.89 -15.54 -13.81
C THR A 88 -21.33 -14.56 -12.76
N LYS A 89 -20.11 -14.80 -12.27
CA LYS A 89 -19.47 -14.02 -11.20
C LYS A 89 -17.97 -13.87 -11.47
N GLU A 90 -17.39 -12.77 -11.02
CA GLU A 90 -15.94 -12.58 -11.05
C GLU A 90 -15.25 -13.58 -10.12
N LEU A 91 -14.08 -14.05 -10.56
CA LEU A 91 -13.15 -14.80 -9.73
C LEU A 91 -12.05 -13.83 -9.26
N THR A 92 -11.71 -13.91 -7.98
CA THR A 92 -10.68 -13.05 -7.36
C THR A 92 -9.55 -13.91 -6.81
N LEU A 93 -8.32 -13.46 -6.99
CA LEU A 93 -7.13 -14.08 -6.41
C LEU A 93 -6.94 -13.70 -4.93
N LEU A 94 -7.73 -12.76 -4.42
CA LEU A 94 -7.61 -12.23 -3.05
C LEU A 94 -6.24 -11.61 -2.76
N GLU A 95 -5.65 -11.00 -3.79
CA GLU A 95 -4.34 -10.35 -3.77
C GLU A 95 -4.42 -9.01 -4.50
N ALA A 96 -3.58 -8.05 -4.10
CA ALA A 96 -3.39 -6.80 -4.81
C ALA A 96 -2.23 -6.95 -5.82
N ASP A 97 -2.34 -6.28 -6.96
CA ASP A 97 -1.27 -6.19 -7.96
C ASP A 97 -0.41 -4.95 -7.72
N ALA A 98 0.88 -5.18 -7.52
CA ALA A 98 1.86 -4.12 -7.33
C ALA A 98 3.25 -4.55 -7.79
N THR A 99 4.07 -3.55 -8.12
CA THR A 99 5.49 -3.74 -8.42
C THR A 99 6.36 -3.25 -7.27
N LEU A 100 7.21 -4.13 -6.74
CA LEU A 100 8.22 -3.81 -5.74
C LEU A 100 9.32 -2.92 -6.35
N LEU A 101 9.44 -1.69 -5.84
CA LEU A 101 10.44 -0.73 -6.28
C LEU A 101 11.73 -0.82 -5.46
N GLY A 102 11.61 -1.16 -4.17
CA GLY A 102 12.76 -1.34 -3.28
C GLY A 102 12.42 -1.11 -1.80
N LEU A 103 13.44 -1.12 -0.96
CA LEU A 103 13.32 -0.85 0.47
C LEU A 103 13.05 0.63 0.75
N TYR A 104 12.09 0.91 1.63
CA TYR A 104 11.80 2.25 2.12
C TYR A 104 12.71 2.60 3.31
N HIS A 105 13.55 3.62 3.13
CA HIS A 105 14.35 4.17 4.21
C HIS A 105 13.95 5.63 4.45
N PRO A 106 13.43 6.01 5.62
CA PRO A 106 12.89 7.35 5.86
C PRO A 106 13.91 8.48 5.69
N ASN A 107 15.21 8.18 5.79
CA ASN A 107 16.30 9.16 5.71
C ASN A 107 17.24 9.01 4.50
N SER A 108 16.94 8.12 3.52
CA SER A 108 17.83 7.96 2.36
C SER A 108 17.62 9.05 1.29
N ALA A 109 18.67 9.30 0.51
CA ALA A 109 18.64 10.23 -0.63
C ALA A 109 17.63 9.78 -1.70
N ASP A 110 17.43 8.48 -1.87
CA ASP A 110 16.46 7.89 -2.80
C ASP A 110 15.02 8.27 -2.43
N THR A 111 14.70 8.24 -1.13
CA THR A 111 13.39 8.67 -0.63
C THR A 111 13.17 10.16 -0.91
N ARG A 112 14.21 11.00 -0.78
CA ARG A 112 14.13 12.44 -1.15
C ARG A 112 13.93 12.65 -2.65
N MET A 113 14.52 11.81 -3.50
CA MET A 113 14.30 11.86 -4.95
C MET A 113 12.87 11.47 -5.32
N ILE A 114 12.30 10.44 -4.67
CA ILE A 114 10.90 10.08 -4.87
C ILE A 114 9.97 11.20 -4.38
N TYR A 115 10.26 11.84 -3.23
CA TYR A 115 9.53 13.04 -2.80
C TYR A 115 9.68 14.21 -3.81
N SER A 116 10.85 14.37 -4.42
CA SER A 116 11.14 15.44 -5.39
C SER A 116 10.43 15.22 -6.73
N LEU A 117 10.43 13.99 -7.26
CA LEU A 117 9.69 13.60 -8.47
C LEU A 117 8.18 13.72 -8.24
N LYS A 118 7.70 13.37 -7.05
CA LYS A 118 6.28 13.52 -6.67
C LYS A 118 5.82 14.97 -6.50
N LYS A 119 6.72 15.90 -6.15
CA LYS A 119 6.41 17.34 -6.16
C LYS A 119 6.08 17.84 -7.57
N ILE A 120 6.60 17.16 -8.60
CA ILE A 120 6.35 17.46 -10.01
C ILE A 120 5.02 16.83 -10.48
N GLU A 121 4.66 15.63 -9.99
CA GLU A 121 3.43 14.92 -10.39
C GLU A 121 2.20 15.16 -9.49
N LYS A 122 2.30 15.98 -8.42
CA LYS A 122 1.23 16.20 -7.41
C LYS A 122 0.73 14.93 -6.72
N GLU A 123 1.51 13.85 -6.69
CA GLU A 123 1.08 12.59 -6.08
C GLU A 123 1.80 12.37 -4.76
N GLY A 124 1.10 12.45 -3.63
CA GLY A 124 1.69 12.20 -2.31
C GLY A 124 2.30 10.80 -2.20
N LEU A 125 3.33 10.62 -1.36
CA LEU A 125 3.69 9.30 -0.81
C LEU A 125 2.63 8.93 0.21
N PHE A 126 1.78 7.97 -0.12
CA PHE A 126 0.74 7.51 0.78
C PHE A 126 1.27 6.30 1.54
N SER A 127 1.66 6.53 2.80
CA SER A 127 1.64 5.46 3.80
C SER A 127 0.18 5.29 4.20
N ILE A 128 -0.49 4.28 3.64
CA ILE A 128 -1.82 3.88 4.15
C ILE A 128 -1.61 3.09 5.46
N CYS A 129 -0.46 2.43 5.61
CA CYS A 129 0.02 1.84 6.86
C CYS A 129 0.45 2.94 7.84
N ASN A 130 -0.54 3.45 8.58
CA ASN A 130 -0.50 3.80 10.00
C ASN A 130 -1.93 4.25 10.38
N LEU A 131 -2.89 3.33 10.30
CA LEU A 131 -4.15 3.49 11.02
C LEU A 131 -3.90 3.16 12.50
N HIS A 132 -3.22 4.06 13.21
CA HIS A 132 -3.63 4.31 14.59
C HIS A 132 -4.87 5.22 14.48
N LEU A 133 -6.04 4.57 14.43
CA LEU A 133 -7.27 5.20 14.92
C LEU A 133 -7.18 5.34 16.43
#